data_AF-A0A8T4TJF9-F1
#
_entry.id   AF-A0A8T4TJF9-F1
#
_cell.length_a   1.000
_cell.length_b   1.000
_cell.length_c   1.000
_cell.angle_alpha   90.00
_cell.angle_beta   90.00
_cell.angle_gamma   90.00
#
_symmetry.space_group_name_H-M   'P 1'
#
loop_
_entity.id
_entity.type
_entity.pdbx_description
1 polymer ?
#
loop_
_entity_poly.entity_id
_entity_poly.type
_entity_poly.pdbx_seq_one_letter_code
_entity_poly.pdbx_strand_id
1 'polypeptide(L)'
;MLSKILGLIDLTAAAFLLLAGFDIIFTGFFILVILILLGKSLIFITDWASWVDIIAVILMALVLFNVYTFVNFLAFLWLLQKGAMSLIS
;
A
#
# COMPACT_ATOMS: atom_id res chain seq x y z
N MET A 1 6.04 15.73 10.79
CA MET A 1 6.12 14.42 11.48
C MET A 1 5.03 13.47 11.02
N LEU A 2 3.76 13.90 10.99
CA LEU A 2 2.66 13.07 10.49
C LEU A 2 2.89 12.60 9.03
N SER A 3 3.33 13.48 8.12
CA SER A 3 3.67 13.14 6.73
C SER A 3 4.65 11.96 6.62
N LYS A 4 5.72 12.00 7.42
CA LYS A 4 6.75 10.96 7.44
C LYS A 4 6.21 9.61 7.92
N ILE A 5 5.34 9.60 8.93
CA ILE A 5 4.68 8.37 9.41
C ILE A 5 3.78 7.80 8.32
N LEU A 6 2.99 8.65 7.67
CA LEU A 6 2.13 8.23 6.56
C LEU A 6 2.93 7.70 5.37
N GLY A 7 4.10 8.28 5.10
CA GLY A 7 5.02 7.80 4.06
C GLY A 7 5.67 6.46 4.41
N LEU A 8 6.01 6.23 5.68
CA LEU A 8 6.50 4.92 6.14
C LEU A 8 5.44 3.84 5.94
N ILE A 9 4.17 4.15 6.20
CA ILE A 9 3.05 3.21 5.97
C ILE A 9 3.00 2.82 4.47
N ASP A 10 3.08 3.79 3.57
CA ASP A 10 3.05 3.53 2.12
C ASP A 10 4.25 2.68 1.68
N LEU A 11 5.45 2.98 2.20
CA LEU A 11 6.65 2.18 1.92
C LEU A 11 6.55 0.77 2.45
N THR A 12 6.00 0.58 3.66
CA THR A 12 5.76 -0.77 4.18
C THR A 12 4.79 -1.52 3.30
N ALA A 13 3.68 -0.90 2.87
CA ALA A 13 2.73 -1.52 1.96
C ALA A 13 3.35 -1.89 0.61
N ALA A 14 4.19 -1.02 0.05
CA ALA A 14 4.96 -1.32 -1.16
C ALA A 14 5.90 -2.53 -0.95
N ALA A 15 6.68 -2.54 0.13
CA ALA A 15 7.58 -3.65 0.44
C ALA A 15 6.81 -4.98 0.58
N PHE A 16 5.66 -4.95 1.23
CA PHE A 16 4.80 -6.14 1.39
C PHE A 16 4.21 -6.62 0.06
N LEU A 17 3.79 -5.71 -0.82
CA LEU A 17 3.36 -6.04 -2.18
C LEU A 17 4.47 -6.73 -2.99
N LEU A 18 5.70 -6.24 -2.87
CA LEU A 18 6.86 -6.82 -3.53
C LEU A 18 7.18 -8.21 -2.97
N LEU A 19 7.26 -8.35 -1.64
CA LEU A 19 7.52 -9.62 -0.97
C LEU A 19 6.46 -10.67 -1.28
N ALA A 20 5.20 -10.24 -1.39
CA ALA A 20 4.12 -11.12 -1.81
C ALA A 20 4.32 -11.67 -3.23
N GLY A 21 4.88 -10.89 -4.15
CA GLY A 21 5.25 -11.37 -5.49
C GLY A 21 6.32 -12.47 -5.51
N PHE A 22 7.04 -12.68 -4.39
CA PHE A 22 8.00 -13.77 -4.21
C PHE A 22 7.44 -14.91 -3.34
N ASP A 23 6.13 -14.94 -3.07
CA ASP A 23 5.48 -15.87 -2.14
C ASP A 23 6.00 -15.78 -0.69
N ILE A 24 6.64 -14.67 -0.32
CA ILE A 24 7.13 -14.40 1.04
C ILE A 24 6.08 -13.55 1.77
N ILE A 25 5.01 -14.19 2.24
CA ILE A 25 3.88 -13.49 2.88
C ILE A 25 3.72 -13.90 4.35
N PHE A 26 3.81 -12.90 5.23
CA PHE A 26 3.32 -13.01 6.60
C PHE A 26 1.85 -12.59 6.65
N THR A 27 0.94 -13.52 6.38
CA THR A 27 -0.48 -13.24 6.09
C THR A 27 -1.15 -12.32 7.11
N GLY A 28 -0.92 -12.56 8.42
CA GLY A 28 -1.48 -11.71 9.47
C GLY A 28 -0.95 -10.28 9.46
N PHE A 29 0.35 -10.10 9.21
CA PHE A 29 0.95 -8.77 9.11
C PHE A 29 0.53 -8.06 7.81
N PHE A 30 0.40 -8.79 6.71
CA PHE A 30 -0.06 -8.25 5.43
C PHE A 30 -1.49 -7.70 5.53
N ILE A 31 -2.40 -8.45 6.19
CA ILE A 31 -3.76 -7.98 6.48
C ILE A 31 -3.73 -6.71 7.34
N LEU A 32 -2.87 -6.65 8.36
CA LEU A 32 -2.73 -5.47 9.20
C LEU A 32 -2.30 -4.23 8.38
N VAL A 33 -1.35 -4.39 7.46
CA VAL A 33 -0.90 -3.30 6.57
C VAL A 33 -2.03 -2.83 5.66
N ILE A 34 -2.81 -3.75 5.08
CA ILE A 34 -4.00 -3.44 4.27
C ILE A 34 -5.00 -2.61 5.10
N LEU A 35 -5.29 -3.04 6.33
CA LEU A 35 -6.24 -2.34 7.20
C LEU A 35 -5.76 -0.93 7.57
N ILE A 36 -4.48 -0.76 7.88
CA ILE A 36 -3.90 0.56 8.19
C ILE A 36 -3.97 1.48 6.97
N LEU A 37 -3.59 0.97 5.79
CA LEU A 37 -3.59 1.78 4.57
C LEU A 37 -5.03 2.14 4.13
N LEU A 38 -5.97 1.21 4.30
CA LEU A 38 -7.39 1.47 4.12
C LEU A 38 -7.89 2.55 5.07
N GLY A 39 -7.60 2.42 6.38
CA GLY A 39 -7.98 3.42 7.39
C GLY A 39 -7.43 4.81 7.05
N LYS A 40 -6.16 4.89 6.66
CA LYS A 40 -5.54 6.13 6.17
C LYS A 40 -6.28 6.69 4.96
N SER A 41 -6.53 5.87 3.94
CA SER A 41 -7.17 6.32 2.70
C SER A 41 -8.60 6.85 2.92
N LEU A 42 -9.34 6.27 3.88
CA LEU A 42 -10.68 6.72 4.27
C LEU A 42 -10.65 8.05 5.04
N ILE A 43 -9.65 8.28 5.89
CA ILE A 43 -9.50 9.55 6.62
C ILE A 43 -9.26 10.71 5.64
N PHE A 44 -8.51 10.47 4.56
CA PHE A 44 -8.16 11.47 3.55
C PHE A 44 -8.96 11.34 2.25
N ILE A 45 -10.20 10.85 2.30
CA ILE A 45 -10.99 10.52 1.09
C ILE A 45 -11.28 11.73 0.18
N THR A 46 -11.14 12.95 0.70
CA THR A 46 -11.26 14.18 -0.08
C THR A 46 -10.12 14.38 -1.08
N ASP A 47 -8.96 13.75 -0.84
CA ASP A 47 -7.78 13.89 -1.69
C ASP A 47 -7.76 12.85 -2.80
N TRP A 48 -7.46 13.28 -4.03
CA TRP A 48 -7.36 12.39 -5.19
C TRP A 48 -6.36 11.25 -4.98
N ALA A 49 -5.25 11.53 -4.31
CA ALA A 49 -4.23 10.53 -4.02
C ALA A 49 -4.75 9.39 -3.12
N SER A 50 -5.77 9.64 -2.29
CA SER A 50 -6.37 8.63 -1.40
C SER A 50 -7.28 7.67 -2.16
N TRP A 51 -7.92 8.12 -3.24
CA TRP A 51 -8.69 7.24 -4.12
C TRP A 51 -7.80 6.20 -4.79
N VAL A 52 -6.59 6.61 -5.22
CA VAL A 52 -5.60 5.69 -5.78
C VAL A 52 -5.09 4.70 -4.71
N ASP A 53 -4.94 5.15 -3.47
CA ASP A 53 -4.59 4.26 -2.35
C ASP A 53 -5.68 3.21 -2.11
N ILE A 54 -6.96 3.56 -2.17
CA ILE A 54 -8.07 2.59 -2.05
C ILE A 54 -7.95 1.51 -3.14
N ILE A 55 -7.64 1.90 -4.37
CA ILE A 55 -7.40 0.94 -5.46
C ILE A 55 -6.19 0.04 -5.12
N ALA A 56 -5.10 0.62 -4.61
CA ALA A 56 -3.94 -0.15 -4.17
C ALA A 56 -4.31 -1.15 -3.05
N VAL A 57 -5.13 -0.76 -2.07
CA VAL A 57 -5.65 -1.67 -1.02
C VAL A 57 -6.42 -2.84 -1.63
N ILE A 58 -7.30 -2.59 -2.60
CA ILE A 58 -8.07 -3.64 -3.26
C ILE A 58 -7.13 -4.61 -3.98
N LEU A 59 -6.13 -4.09 -4.69
CA LEU A 59 -5.13 -4.92 -5.39
C LEU A 59 -4.27 -5.72 -4.40
N MET A 60 -3.92 -5.14 -3.25
CA MET A 60 -3.28 -5.86 -2.15
C MET A 60 -4.18 -6.96 -1.60
N ALA A 61 -5.48 -6.72 -1.43
CA ALA A 61 -6.41 -7.75 -0.98
C ALA A 61 -6.51 -8.91 -1.97
N LEU A 62 -6.44 -8.66 -3.28
CA LEU A 62 -6.39 -9.72 -4.31
C LEU A 62 -5.14 -10.60 -4.20
N VAL A 63 -4.01 -10.01 -3.82
CA VAL A 63 -2.76 -10.75 -3.57
C VAL A 63 -2.93 -11.81 -2.47
N LEU A 64 -3.77 -11.57 -1.45
CA LEU A 64 -4.08 -12.58 -0.43
C LEU A 64 -4.74 -13.84 -1.00
N PHE A 65 -5.38 -13.74 -2.16
CA PHE A 65 -5.99 -14.85 -2.87
C PHE A 65 -5.06 -15.41 -3.98
N ASN A 66 -3.75 -15.12 -3.91
CA ASN A 66 -2.75 -15.47 -4.92
C ASN A 66 -3.04 -14.91 -6.33
N VAL A 67 -3.77 -13.80 -6.41
CA VAL A 67 -4.04 -13.12 -7.67
C VAL A 67 -2.97 -12.06 -7.90
N TYR A 68 -1.91 -12.43 -8.62
CA TYR A 68 -0.83 -11.53 -9.02
C TYR A 68 -1.04 -11.05 -10.45
N THR A 69 -1.17 -9.74 -10.63
CA THR A 69 -1.32 -9.12 -11.95
C THR A 69 -0.28 -8.04 -12.16
N PHE A 70 -0.07 -7.64 -13.43
CA PHE A 70 0.72 -6.45 -13.76
C PHE A 70 0.21 -5.20 -13.04
N VAL A 71 -1.10 -5.13 -12.74
CA VAL A 71 -1.71 -4.00 -12.02
C VAL A 71 -1.21 -3.92 -10.57
N ASN A 72 -0.92 -5.06 -9.92
CA ASN A 72 -0.36 -5.07 -8.56
C ASN A 72 1.05 -4.47 -8.54
N PHE A 73 1.82 -4.66 -9.61
CA PHE A 73 3.13 -4.02 -9.76
C PHE A 73 3.01 -2.50 -9.92
N LEU A 74 1.98 -2.01 -10.60
CA LEU A 74 1.69 -0.57 -10.66
C LEU A 74 1.31 -0.01 -9.28
N ALA A 75 0.51 -0.76 -8.49
CA ALA A 75 0.19 -0.38 -7.11
C ALA A 75 1.45 -0.32 -6.23
N PHE A 76 2.38 -1.26 -6.40
CA PHE A 76 3.68 -1.22 -5.76
C PHE A 76 4.45 0.06 -6.10
N LEU A 77 4.59 0.41 -7.38
CA LEU A 77 5.31 1.60 -7.82
C LEU A 77 4.66 2.89 -7.28
N TRP A 78 3.33 2.95 -7.27
CA TRP A 78 2.57 4.07 -6.71
C TRP A 78 2.88 4.28 -5.23
N LEU A 79 2.74 3.23 -4.41
CA LEU A 79 2.99 3.28 -2.97
C LEU A 79 4.45 3.61 -2.66
N LEU A 80 5.39 3.06 -3.44
CA LEU A 80 6.81 3.35 -3.31
C LEU A 80 7.10 4.84 -3.57
N GLN A 81 6.63 5.38 -4.69
CA GLN A 81 6.81 6.79 -5.05
C GLN A 81 6.19 7.71 -4.00
N LYS A 82 4.93 7.45 -3.64
CA LYS A 82 4.18 8.27 -2.68
C LYS A 82 4.82 8.25 -1.29
N GLY A 83 5.26 7.09 -0.84
CA GLY A 83 5.97 6.91 0.41
C GLY A 83 7.31 7.67 0.43
N ALA A 84 8.09 7.56 -0.65
CA ALA A 84 9.36 8.29 -0.78
C ALA A 84 9.16 9.82 -0.78
N MET A 85 8.17 10.33 -1.52
CA MET A 85 7.85 11.77 -1.54
C MET A 85 7.45 12.29 -0.15
N SER A 86 6.65 11.50 0.58
CA SER A 86 6.17 11.87 1.93
C SER A 86 7.27 11.87 3.01
N LEU A 87 8.39 11.18 2.77
CA LEU A 87 9.55 11.21 3.66
C LEU A 87 10.41 12.46 3.45
N ILE A 88 10.45 12.97 2.22
CA ILE A 88 11.24 14.13 1.81
C ILE A 88 10.55 15.43 2.25
N SER A 89 9.22 15.47 2.23
CA SER A 89 8.39 16.60 2.70
C SER A 89 8.25 16.67 4.23
#